data_AF-A0A378UZ06-F1
#
_entry.id   AF-A0A378UZ06-F1
#
_cell.length_a   1.000
_cell.length_b   1.000
_cell.length_c   1.000
_cell.angle_alpha   90.00
_cell.angle_beta   90.00
_cell.angle_gamma   90.00
#
_symmetry.space_group_name_H-M   'P 1'
#
loop_
_entity.id
_entity.type
_entity.pdbx_description
1 polymer ?
#
loop_
_entity_poly.entity_id
_entity_poly.type
_entity_poly.pdbx_seq_one_letter_code
_entity_poly.pdbx_strand_id
1 'polypeptide(L)'
;MLRYAAALTPVLAVPGAFAASLGAPAASADGLQLIDFADRLVQPEQIKSAGFGGALVYVSELRPGATFDFKPVTRDYADRLRAAGLQIVSCYQFGKPGWPTPSDFTRGYDGGVADANTALGLHSAAGAR
;
A
#
# COMPACT_ATOMS: atom_id res chain seq x y z
N MET A 1 38.48 42.14 7.66
CA MET A 1 39.18 40.99 7.04
C MET A 1 38.19 39.82 7.15
N LEU A 2 37.73 39.11 6.12
CA LEU A 2 38.28 38.74 4.82
C LEU A 2 37.14 38.64 3.78
N ARG A 3 37.44 38.98 2.53
CA ARG A 3 36.60 38.90 1.33
C ARG A 3 36.50 37.45 0.84
N TYR A 4 35.31 37.00 0.42
CA TYR A 4 35.16 35.86 -0.49
C TYR A 4 34.51 36.35 -1.78
N ALA A 5 35.28 36.37 -2.86
CA ALA A 5 34.79 36.57 -4.21
C ALA A 5 34.35 35.20 -4.76
N ALA A 6 33.07 35.02 -5.03
CA ALA A 6 32.60 33.96 -5.90
C ALA A 6 32.54 34.52 -7.32
N ALA A 7 33.42 34.02 -8.18
CA ALA A 7 33.41 34.32 -9.61
C ALA A 7 32.15 33.70 -10.24
N LEU A 8 31.27 34.54 -10.78
CA LEU A 8 30.18 34.11 -11.64
C LEU A 8 30.75 33.81 -13.03
N THR A 9 30.88 32.53 -13.37
CA THR A 9 31.03 32.07 -14.75
C THR A 9 29.78 32.45 -15.54
N PRO A 10 29.88 33.14 -16.69
CA PRO A 10 28.72 33.36 -17.53
C PRO A 10 28.34 32.03 -18.19
N VAL A 11 27.25 31.43 -17.73
CA VAL A 11 26.60 30.34 -18.46
C VAL A 11 26.08 30.95 -19.76
N LEU A 12 26.58 30.45 -20.89
CA LEU A 12 26.02 30.71 -22.22
C LEU A 12 24.52 30.46 -22.18
N ALA A 13 23.73 31.52 -22.30
CA ALA A 13 22.29 31.44 -22.46
C ALA A 13 22.01 30.75 -23.80
N VAL A 14 21.63 29.47 -23.76
CA VAL A 14 21.09 28.76 -24.93
C VAL A 14 19.67 29.30 -25.16
N PRO A 15 19.40 30.02 -26.26
CA PRO A 15 18.05 30.46 -26.58
C PRO A 15 17.18 29.22 -26.85
N GLY A 16 16.20 28.96 -25.98
CA GLY A 16 15.26 27.84 -26.14
C GLY A 16 15.08 26.95 -24.91
N ALA A 17 16.01 26.96 -23.94
CA ALA A 17 15.87 26.15 -22.72
C ALA A 17 14.68 26.57 -21.85
N PHE A 18 14.30 27.85 -21.89
CA PHE A 18 13.14 28.39 -21.16
C PHE A 18 11.79 28.13 -21.84
N ALA A 19 11.78 27.79 -23.13
CA ALA A 19 10.54 27.56 -23.89
C ALA A 19 9.99 26.13 -23.69
N ALA A 20 10.84 25.19 -23.29
CA ALA A 20 10.44 23.80 -23.07
C ALA A 20 9.68 23.56 -21.74
N SER A 21 9.74 24.48 -20.78
CA SER A 21 9.09 24.33 -19.46
C SER A 21 7.71 24.95 -19.35
N LEU A 22 7.28 25.75 -20.34
CA LEU A 22 6.02 26.52 -20.26
C LEU A 22 4.78 25.79 -20.80
N GLY A 23 4.92 24.54 -21.24
CA GLY A 23 3.83 23.75 -21.84
C GLY A 23 3.89 22.25 -21.56
N ALA A 24 4.67 21.81 -20.58
CA ALA A 24 4.64 20.41 -20.17
C ALA A 24 3.25 20.11 -19.57
N PRO A 25 2.51 19.09 -20.06
CA PRO A 25 1.25 18.72 -19.46
C PRO A 25 1.50 18.38 -17.99
N ALA A 26 0.72 18.98 -17.09
CA ALA A 26 0.69 18.55 -15.70
C ALA A 26 0.21 17.09 -15.70
N ALA A 27 1.08 16.17 -15.29
CA ALA A 27 0.68 14.79 -15.07
C ALA A 27 -0.37 14.79 -13.95
N SER A 28 -1.62 14.52 -14.32
CA SER A 28 -2.69 14.23 -13.39
C SER A 28 -3.03 12.76 -13.53
N ALA A 29 -2.90 12.01 -12.45
CA ALA A 29 -3.48 10.67 -12.36
C ALA A 29 -4.84 10.82 -11.67
N ASP A 30 -5.86 10.16 -12.22
CA ASP A 30 -7.07 9.93 -11.44
C ASP A 30 -6.68 9.19 -10.15
N GLY A 31 -7.27 9.58 -9.02
CA GLY A 31 -6.96 8.96 -7.74
C GLY A 31 -7.25 7.47 -7.78
N LEU A 32 -6.27 6.65 -7.43
CA LEU A 32 -6.43 5.20 -7.36
C LEU A 32 -7.41 4.84 -6.23
N GLN A 33 -8.54 4.23 -6.59
CA GLN A 33 -9.47 3.68 -5.61
C GLN A 33 -9.15 2.20 -5.35
N LEU A 34 -9.02 1.86 -4.07
CA LEU A 34 -8.78 0.50 -3.58
C LEU A 34 -9.94 0.08 -2.67
N ILE A 35 -10.19 -1.23 -2.59
CA ILE A 35 -11.22 -1.83 -1.73
C ILE A 35 -10.60 -2.78 -0.70
N ASP A 36 -11.16 -2.86 0.51
CA ASP A 36 -10.89 -3.93 1.48
C ASP A 36 -12.16 -4.75 1.74
N PHE A 37 -11.97 -6.02 2.09
CA PHE A 37 -13.03 -6.95 2.48
C PHE A 37 -12.40 -8.07 3.31
N ALA A 38 -13.18 -8.64 4.23
CA ALA A 38 -12.72 -9.76 5.06
C ALA A 38 -13.75 -10.89 5.12
N ASP A 39 -15.03 -10.54 5.27
CA ASP A 39 -16.09 -11.52 5.53
C ASP A 39 -16.26 -12.53 4.40
N ARG A 40 -16.28 -12.06 3.14
CA ARG A 40 -16.36 -12.90 1.94
C ARG A 40 -15.29 -12.52 0.94
N LEU A 41 -14.74 -13.53 0.28
CA LEU A 41 -13.78 -13.34 -0.81
C LEU A 41 -14.46 -12.67 -2.02
N VAL A 42 -13.93 -11.53 -2.47
CA VAL A 42 -14.32 -10.90 -3.73
C VAL A 42 -13.36 -11.35 -4.82
N GLN A 43 -13.85 -11.80 -5.96
CA GLN A 43 -12.98 -12.28 -7.06
C GLN A 43 -12.31 -11.09 -7.77
N PRO A 44 -11.05 -11.22 -8.26
CA PRO A 44 -10.33 -10.14 -8.95
C PRO A 44 -11.12 -9.51 -10.10
N GLU A 45 -11.87 -10.31 -10.85
CA GLU A 45 -12.69 -9.86 -11.97
C GLU A 45 -13.82 -8.93 -11.50
N GLN A 46 -14.39 -9.21 -10.33
CA GLN A 46 -15.44 -8.37 -9.73
C GLN A 46 -14.88 -7.02 -9.30
N ILE A 47 -13.69 -7.01 -8.66
CA ILE A 47 -12.98 -5.78 -8.26
C ILE A 47 -12.75 -4.89 -9.48
N LYS A 48 -12.20 -5.48 -10.55
CA LYS A 48 -11.93 -4.77 -11.80
C LYS A 48 -13.21 -4.25 -12.47
N SER A 49 -14.25 -5.07 -12.55
CA SER A 49 -15.53 -4.66 -13.16
C SER A 49 -16.24 -3.54 -12.39
N ALA A 50 -15.99 -3.43 -11.08
CA ALA A 50 -16.52 -2.37 -10.23
C ALA A 50 -15.72 -1.05 -10.33
N GLY A 51 -14.65 -1.02 -11.14
CA GLY A 51 -13.86 0.20 -11.37
C GLY A 51 -12.75 0.45 -10.35
N PHE A 52 -12.49 -0.49 -9.42
CA PHE A 52 -11.37 -0.37 -8.50
C PHE A 52 -10.04 -0.71 -9.17
N GLY A 53 -8.99 0.00 -8.79
CA GLY A 53 -7.64 -0.26 -9.29
C GLY A 53 -6.87 -1.29 -8.46
N GLY A 54 -7.44 -1.80 -7.37
CA GLY A 54 -6.78 -2.79 -6.51
C GLY A 54 -7.51 -3.09 -5.21
N ALA A 55 -6.84 -3.85 -4.35
CA ALA A 55 -7.35 -4.25 -3.05
C ALA A 55 -6.33 -4.07 -1.92
N LEU A 56 -6.83 -3.71 -0.74
CA LEU A 56 -6.12 -3.91 0.52
C LEU A 56 -6.36 -5.35 0.98
N VAL A 57 -5.28 -6.05 1.32
CA VAL A 57 -5.31 -7.47 1.70
C VAL A 57 -4.76 -7.66 3.11
N TYR A 58 -5.45 -8.48 3.91
CA TYR A 58 -5.10 -8.66 5.31
C TYR A 58 -3.97 -9.67 5.50
N VAL A 59 -2.82 -9.18 5.98
CA VAL A 59 -1.67 -10.00 6.42
C VAL A 59 -1.73 -10.27 7.91
N SER A 60 -2.88 -10.70 8.41
CA SER A 60 -3.12 -10.99 9.83
C SER A 60 -3.89 -12.29 9.98
N GLU A 61 -3.77 -12.96 11.11
CA GLU A 61 -4.51 -14.19 11.40
C GLU A 61 -6.00 -13.91 11.68
N LEU A 62 -6.84 -14.92 11.51
CA LEU A 62 -8.25 -14.83 11.91
C LEU A 62 -8.36 -14.87 13.44
N ARG A 63 -9.00 -13.85 14.02
CA ARG A 63 -9.24 -13.83 15.48
C ARG A 63 -10.22 -14.93 15.90
N PRO A 64 -10.10 -15.48 17.12
CA PRO A 64 -11.04 -16.48 17.63
C PRO A 64 -12.50 -16.03 17.54
N GLY A 65 -13.35 -16.92 17.04
CA GLY A 65 -14.79 -16.68 16.89
C GLY A 65 -15.22 -15.86 15.66
N ALA A 66 -14.28 -15.36 14.85
CA ALA A 66 -14.61 -14.80 13.54
C ALA A 66 -14.74 -15.92 12.48
N THR A 67 -15.56 -15.69 11.46
CA THR A 67 -15.90 -16.68 10.41
C THR A 67 -15.61 -16.12 9.00
N PHE A 68 -14.53 -15.36 8.88
CA PHE A 68 -14.19 -14.65 7.65
C PHE A 68 -13.53 -15.57 6.63
N ASP A 69 -13.92 -15.45 5.36
CA ASP A 69 -13.37 -16.24 4.26
C ASP A 69 -12.02 -15.71 3.76
N PHE A 70 -11.72 -14.43 3.97
CA PHE A 70 -10.57 -13.77 3.36
C PHE A 70 -9.60 -13.17 4.37
N LYS A 71 -9.04 -14.05 5.21
CA LYS A 71 -7.97 -13.72 6.15
C LYS A 71 -7.21 -14.96 6.65
N PRO A 72 -5.87 -15.05 6.51
CA PRO A 72 -4.98 -14.10 5.82
C PRO A 72 -5.06 -14.22 4.30
N VAL A 73 -4.53 -13.23 3.60
CA VAL A 73 -4.31 -13.31 2.15
C VAL A 73 -3.39 -14.48 1.80
N THR A 74 -3.70 -15.20 0.72
CA THR A 74 -2.89 -16.30 0.21
C THR A 74 -2.06 -15.87 -1.00
N ARG A 75 -0.97 -16.61 -1.27
CA ARG A 75 -0.18 -16.40 -2.48
C ARG A 75 -1.00 -16.57 -3.75
N ASP A 76 -1.83 -17.61 -3.82
CA ASP A 76 -2.71 -17.87 -4.96
C ASP A 76 -3.60 -16.66 -5.26
N TYR A 77 -4.26 -16.12 -4.24
CA TYR A 77 -5.13 -14.96 -4.44
C TYR A 77 -4.34 -13.71 -4.85
N ALA A 78 -3.18 -13.47 -4.24
CA ALA A 78 -2.30 -12.37 -4.63
C ALA A 78 -1.81 -12.52 -6.08
N ASP A 79 -1.45 -13.73 -6.52
CA ASP A 79 -1.07 -14.01 -7.90
C ASP A 79 -2.22 -13.71 -8.87
N ARG A 80 -3.46 -14.07 -8.51
CA ARG A 80 -4.66 -13.76 -9.30
C ARG A 80 -4.98 -12.27 -9.38
N LEU A 81 -4.81 -11.52 -8.29
CA LEU A 81 -4.92 -10.06 -8.31
C LEU A 81 -3.88 -9.42 -9.26
N ARG A 82 -2.62 -9.86 -9.19
CA ARG A 82 -1.56 -9.37 -10.10
C ARG A 82 -1.88 -9.72 -11.56
N ALA A 83 -2.35 -10.94 -11.82
CA ALA A 83 -2.76 -11.37 -13.16
C ALA A 83 -3.92 -10.54 -13.73
N ALA A 84 -4.84 -10.05 -12.88
CA ALA A 84 -5.91 -9.15 -13.28
C ALA A 84 -5.43 -7.70 -13.54
N GLY A 85 -4.18 -7.37 -13.20
CA GLY A 85 -3.61 -6.03 -13.28
C GLY A 85 -4.01 -5.12 -12.11
N LEU A 86 -4.41 -5.70 -10.98
CA LEU A 86 -4.85 -4.97 -9.80
C LEU A 86 -3.68 -4.69 -8.84
N GLN A 87 -3.68 -3.52 -8.24
CA GLN A 87 -2.74 -3.15 -7.17
C GLN A 87 -3.07 -3.93 -5.88
N ILE A 88 -2.04 -4.27 -5.11
CA ILE A 88 -2.17 -5.03 -3.87
C ILE A 88 -1.45 -4.27 -2.76
N VAL A 89 -2.18 -3.93 -1.70
CA VAL A 89 -1.62 -3.24 -0.53
C VAL A 89 -1.86 -4.10 0.70
N SER A 90 -0.81 -4.42 1.45
CA SER A 90 -0.98 -5.19 2.69
C SER A 90 -1.45 -4.30 3.84
N CYS A 91 -2.40 -4.79 4.63
CA CYS A 91 -2.83 -4.18 5.89
C CYS A 91 -2.88 -5.22 7.02
N TYR A 92 -2.73 -4.77 8.27
CA TYR A 92 -2.77 -5.62 9.44
C TYR A 92 -3.86 -5.17 10.39
N GLN A 93 -4.70 -6.10 10.83
CA GLN A 93 -5.62 -5.90 11.94
C GLN A 93 -6.01 -7.26 12.50
N PHE A 94 -5.58 -7.63 13.69
CA PHE A 94 -6.02 -8.85 14.36
C PHE A 94 -7.23 -8.57 15.27
N GLY A 95 -7.04 -7.66 16.21
CA GLY A 95 -7.96 -7.29 17.26
C GLY A 95 -9.18 -6.48 16.84
N LYS A 96 -10.14 -6.36 17.75
CA LYS A 96 -11.35 -5.57 17.58
C LYS A 96 -11.84 -5.01 18.92
N PRO A 97 -12.25 -3.73 19.01
CA PRO A 97 -12.85 -3.19 20.23
C PRO A 97 -14.05 -4.02 20.68
N GLY A 98 -14.15 -4.28 21.99
CA GLY A 98 -15.26 -5.04 22.58
C GLY A 98 -15.22 -6.57 22.36
N TRP A 99 -14.14 -7.09 21.78
CA TRP A 99 -13.90 -8.54 21.64
C TRP A 99 -12.90 -9.04 22.67
N PRO A 100 -12.86 -10.36 22.97
CA PRO A 100 -11.82 -10.96 23.81
C PRO A 100 -10.39 -10.69 23.30
N THR A 101 -10.26 -10.45 21.99
CA THR A 101 -9.05 -9.90 21.35
C THR A 101 -9.22 -8.37 21.19
N PRO A 102 -8.72 -7.54 22.13
CA PRO A 102 -8.88 -6.10 22.08
C PRO A 102 -8.13 -5.49 20.90
N SER A 103 -8.34 -4.20 20.62
CA SER A 103 -7.62 -3.48 19.55
C SER A 103 -6.10 -3.66 19.65
N ASP A 104 -5.45 -3.95 18.54
CA ASP A 104 -4.02 -4.31 18.49
C ASP A 104 -3.12 -3.31 19.22
N PHE A 105 -3.38 -2.01 19.03
CA PHE A 105 -2.59 -0.93 19.62
C PHE A 105 -2.62 -0.90 21.17
N THR A 106 -3.57 -1.56 21.83
CA THR A 106 -3.66 -1.56 23.30
C THR A 106 -2.71 -2.54 23.96
N ARG A 107 -2.01 -3.37 23.18
CA ARG A 107 -1.11 -4.42 23.68
C ARG A 107 0.33 -3.93 23.91
N GLY A 108 0.58 -2.62 23.77
CA GLY A 108 1.88 -2.01 24.05
C GLY A 108 2.97 -2.41 23.05
N TYR A 109 4.23 -2.17 23.44
CA TYR A 109 5.41 -2.41 22.60
C TYR A 109 5.52 -3.87 22.16
N ASP A 110 5.51 -4.82 23.10
CA ASP A 110 5.66 -6.25 22.80
C ASP A 110 4.52 -6.76 21.91
N GLY A 111 3.30 -6.26 22.12
CA GLY A 111 2.16 -6.55 21.25
C GLY A 111 2.38 -6.07 19.82
N GLY A 112 2.83 -4.83 19.65
CA GLY A 112 3.14 -4.26 18.34
C GLY A 112 4.27 -5.00 17.62
N VAL A 113 5.33 -5.41 18.34
CA VAL A 113 6.41 -6.23 17.78
C VAL A 113 5.88 -7.60 17.33
N ALA A 114 5.04 -8.24 18.14
CA ALA A 114 4.42 -9.51 17.76
C ALA A 114 3.54 -9.36 16.51
N ASP A 115 2.72 -8.31 16.42
CA ASP A 115 1.90 -8.02 15.24
C ASP A 115 2.73 -7.78 13.99
N ALA A 116 3.79 -6.97 14.09
CA ALA A 116 4.66 -6.67 12.96
C ALA A 116 5.39 -7.92 12.45
N ASN A 117 5.84 -8.80 13.35
CA ASN A 117 6.47 -10.07 12.97
C ASN A 117 5.48 -11.00 12.25
N THR A 118 4.26 -11.13 12.76
CA THR A 118 3.19 -11.89 12.09
C THR A 118 2.86 -11.29 10.72
N ALA A 119 2.72 -9.96 10.64
CA ALA A 119 2.45 -9.24 9.40
C ALA A 119 3.52 -9.51 8.35
N LEU A 120 4.80 -9.42 8.74
CA LEU A 120 5.93 -9.65 7.85
C LEU A 120 5.94 -11.08 7.33
N GLY A 121 5.74 -12.08 8.20
CA GLY A 121 5.68 -13.48 7.79
C GLY A 121 4.57 -13.75 6.77
N LEU A 122 3.36 -13.24 7.03
CA LEU A 122 2.21 -13.41 6.14
C LEU A 122 2.35 -12.62 4.83
N HIS A 123 2.91 -11.40 4.88
CA HIS A 123 3.23 -10.60 3.71
C HIS A 123 4.20 -11.33 2.77
N SER A 124 5.29 -11.87 3.32
CA SER A 124 6.25 -12.68 2.56
C SER A 124 5.63 -13.98 2.04
N ALA A 125 4.79 -14.66 2.83
CA ALA A 125 4.10 -15.87 2.42
C ALA A 125 3.14 -15.62 1.23
N ALA A 126 2.52 -14.44 1.16
CA ALA A 126 1.70 -14.00 0.03
C ALA A 126 2.52 -13.64 -1.23
N GLY A 127 3.86 -13.72 -1.15
CA GLY A 127 4.77 -13.45 -2.26
C GLY A 127 5.12 -11.98 -2.45
N ALA A 128 4.81 -11.13 -1.48
CA ALA A 128 5.25 -9.73 -1.48
C ALA A 128 6.71 -9.62 -0.97
N ARG A 129 7.43 -8.62 -1.49
CA ARG A 129 8.86 -8.38 -1.26
C ARG A 129 9.10 -6.97 -0.78
#